data_AF-A0A915Z6P7-F1
#
_entry.id   AF-A0A915Z6P7-F1
#
_cell.length_a   1.000
_cell.length_b   1.000
_cell.length_c   1.000
_cell.angle_alpha   90.00
_cell.angle_beta   90.00
_cell.angle_gamma   90.00
#
_symmetry.space_group_name_H-M   'P 1'
#
loop_
_entity.id
_entity.type
_entity.pdbx_description
1 polymer ?
#
loop_
_entity_poly.entity_id
_entity_poly.type
_entity_poly.pdbx_seq_one_letter_code
_entity_poly.pdbx_strand_id
1 'polypeptide(L)'
;MRRSSNHKSQDQDKLNEQWKPKRTRVFTSKESKILEEFKIILDYRKTLDVPSQYRIAREIREISLDDIGFNQSMVSRMYNNIDIPKCDKTLTAIKNWINKELERKDKHENLD
;
A
#
# COMPACT_ATOMS: atom_id res chain seq x y z
N MET A 1 -22.63 -45.73 -25.63
CA MET A 1 -22.49 -44.25 -25.59
C MET A 1 -21.79 -43.86 -24.30
N ARG A 2 -20.50 -43.48 -24.33
CA ARG A 2 -19.79 -42.96 -23.15
C ARG A 2 -20.15 -41.49 -22.97
N ARG A 3 -20.86 -41.15 -21.88
CA ARG A 3 -21.04 -39.75 -21.46
C ARG A 3 -19.67 -39.23 -21.02
N SER A 4 -19.02 -38.45 -21.88
CA SER A 4 -17.85 -37.66 -21.47
C SER A 4 -18.29 -36.70 -20.38
N SER A 5 -17.74 -36.90 -19.18
CA SER A 5 -17.98 -36.07 -18.02
C SER A 5 -17.40 -34.67 -18.28
N ASN A 6 -18.27 -33.71 -18.58
CA ASN A 6 -17.97 -32.26 -18.61
C ASN A 6 -17.62 -31.67 -17.22
N HIS A 7 -17.46 -32.48 -16.17
CA HIS A 7 -17.14 -31.97 -14.82
C HIS A 7 -15.76 -31.32 -14.70
N LYS A 8 -14.78 -31.67 -15.55
CA LYS A 8 -13.43 -31.09 -15.42
C LYS A 8 -13.35 -29.61 -15.81
N SER A 9 -14.24 -29.11 -16.68
CA SER A 9 -14.17 -27.71 -17.14
C SER A 9 -14.72 -26.72 -16.09
N GLN A 10 -15.83 -27.06 -15.43
CA GLN A 10 -16.43 -26.16 -14.43
C GLN A 10 -15.55 -25.95 -13.19
N ASP A 11 -14.80 -26.98 -12.77
CA ASP A 11 -13.88 -26.86 -11.63
C ASP A 11 -12.61 -26.07 -11.99
N GLN A 12 -12.09 -26.22 -13.21
CA GLN A 12 -10.99 -25.39 -13.69
C GLN A 12 -11.39 -23.93 -13.86
N ASP A 13 -12.59 -23.65 -14.35
CA ASP A 13 -13.08 -22.27 -14.48
C ASP A 13 -13.24 -21.58 -13.13
N LYS A 14 -13.75 -22.29 -12.10
CA LYS A 14 -13.81 -21.78 -10.72
C LYS A 14 -12.43 -21.53 -10.12
N LEU A 15 -11.49 -22.46 -10.32
CA LEU A 15 -10.10 -22.28 -9.89
C LEU A 15 -9.43 -21.10 -10.61
N ASN A 16 -9.75 -20.87 -11.87
CA ASN A 16 -9.23 -19.74 -12.63
C ASN A 16 -9.85 -18.41 -12.17
N GLU A 17 -11.14 -18.42 -11.79
CA GLU A 17 -11.80 -17.25 -11.19
C GLU A 17 -11.19 -16.82 -9.85
N GLN A 18 -10.69 -17.76 -9.05
CA GLN A 18 -9.99 -17.46 -7.80
C GLN A 18 -8.79 -16.52 -8.01
N TRP A 19 -8.09 -16.66 -9.14
CA TRP A 19 -6.91 -15.87 -9.50
C TRP A 19 -7.22 -14.67 -10.38
N LYS A 20 -8.49 -14.47 -10.78
CA LYS A 20 -8.87 -13.25 -11.49
C LYS A 20 -8.70 -12.06 -10.55
N PRO A 21 -8.03 -10.97 -11.00
CA PRO A 21 -7.88 -9.79 -10.18
C PRO A 21 -9.27 -9.25 -9.83
N LYS A 22 -9.52 -9.02 -8.54
CA LYS A 22 -10.73 -8.31 -8.10
C LYS A 22 -10.73 -6.92 -8.74
N ARG A 23 -11.92 -6.39 -9.03
CA ARG A 23 -12.07 -5.02 -9.55
C ARG A 23 -11.23 -4.06 -8.72
N THR A 24 -10.36 -3.32 -9.40
CA THR A 24 -9.52 -2.28 -8.78
C THR A 24 -10.44 -1.25 -8.14
N ARG A 25 -10.16 -0.92 -6.88
CA ARG A 25 -10.86 0.15 -6.18
C ARG A 25 -10.60 1.46 -6.92
N VAL A 26 -11.64 2.26 -7.12
CA VAL A 26 -11.49 3.63 -7.63
C VAL A 26 -11.23 4.53 -6.44
N PHE A 27 -10.10 5.22 -6.46
CA PHE A 27 -9.71 6.19 -5.44
C PHE A 27 -10.12 7.60 -5.89
N THR A 28 -10.49 8.44 -4.92
CA THR A 28 -10.63 9.88 -5.14
C THR A 28 -9.29 10.50 -5.48
N SER A 29 -9.28 11.66 -6.14
CA SER A 29 -8.03 12.38 -6.46
C SER A 29 -7.16 12.64 -5.24
N LYS A 30 -7.77 12.92 -4.09
CA LYS A 30 -7.08 13.12 -2.81
C LYS A 30 -6.43 11.82 -2.30
N GLU A 31 -7.13 10.69 -2.37
CA GLU A 31 -6.57 9.39 -1.99
C GLU A 31 -5.44 8.98 -2.94
N SER A 32 -5.61 9.16 -4.25
CA SER A 32 -4.58 8.83 -5.25
C SER A 32 -3.29 9.60 -5.00
N LYS A 33 -3.38 10.92 -4.72
CA LYS A 33 -2.20 11.74 -4.41
C LYS A 33 -1.42 11.20 -3.21
N ILE A 34 -2.11 10.81 -2.14
CA ILE A 34 -1.46 10.25 -0.95
C ILE A 34 -0.77 8.92 -1.29
N LEU A 35 -1.42 8.06 -2.08
CA LEU A 35 -0.84 6.77 -2.49
C LEU A 35 0.41 6.95 -3.37
N GLU A 36 0.38 7.92 -4.29
CA GLU A 36 1.51 8.26 -5.15
C GLU A 36 2.71 8.77 -4.33
N GLU A 37 2.48 9.76 -3.46
CA GLU A 37 3.53 10.30 -2.58
C GLU A 37 4.10 9.22 -1.65
N PHE A 38 3.23 8.39 -1.07
CA PHE A 38 3.63 7.26 -0.23
C PHE A 38 4.51 6.27 -0.99
N LYS A 39 4.17 5.96 -2.23
CA LYS A 39 4.93 5.05 -3.09
C LYS A 39 6.30 5.63 -3.44
N ILE A 40 6.36 6.90 -3.83
CA ILE A 40 7.62 7.60 -4.15
C ILE A 40 8.59 7.53 -2.96
N ILE A 41 8.10 7.85 -1.75
CA ILE A 41 8.92 7.79 -0.54
C ILE A 41 9.38 6.37 -0.23
N LEU A 42 8.52 5.36 -0.37
CA LEU A 42 8.94 3.98 -0.14
C LEU A 42 9.97 3.49 -1.14
N ASP A 43 9.84 3.86 -2.42
CA ASP A 43 10.83 3.50 -3.44
C ASP A 43 12.18 4.19 -3.17
N TYR A 44 12.16 5.46 -2.73
CA TYR A 44 13.36 6.15 -2.26
C TYR A 44 13.99 5.49 -1.03
N ARG A 45 13.20 5.15 -0.02
CA ARG A 45 13.72 4.48 1.20
C ARG A 45 14.32 3.10 0.89
N LYS A 46 13.76 2.39 -0.09
CA LYS A 46 14.32 1.12 -0.56
C LYS A 46 15.71 1.28 -1.21
N THR A 47 16.04 2.43 -1.76
CA THR A 47 17.39 2.67 -2.31
C THR A 47 18.40 3.06 -1.23
N LEU A 48 17.93 3.57 -0.08
CA LEU A 48 18.77 3.99 1.04
C LEU A 48 19.02 2.89 2.08
N ASP A 49 17.95 2.34 2.66
CA ASP A 49 18.05 1.52 3.88
C ASP A 49 17.10 0.32 3.95
N VAL A 50 16.39 0.04 2.85
CA VAL A 50 15.57 -1.18 2.64
C VAL A 50 14.65 -1.49 3.84
N PRO A 51 13.78 -0.55 4.27
CA PRO A 51 13.02 -0.73 5.49
C PRO A 51 11.95 -1.82 5.31
N SER A 52 11.76 -2.63 6.36
CA SER A 52 10.65 -3.58 6.41
C SER A 52 9.31 -2.84 6.52
N GLN A 53 8.23 -3.46 6.03
CA GLN A 53 6.87 -2.90 6.17
C GLN A 53 6.48 -2.68 7.64
N TYR A 54 6.96 -3.54 8.54
CA TYR A 54 6.79 -3.35 9.98
C TYR A 54 7.44 -2.07 10.47
N ARG A 55 8.69 -1.81 10.04
CA ARG A 55 9.43 -0.59 10.41
C ARG A 55 8.71 0.66 9.94
N ILE A 56 8.26 0.69 8.69
CA ILE A 56 7.46 1.80 8.16
C ILE A 56 6.18 2.01 8.97
N ALA A 57 5.45 0.94 9.25
CA ALA A 57 4.23 1.04 10.05
C ALA A 57 4.52 1.58 11.47
N ARG A 58 5.65 1.20 12.06
CA ARG A 58 6.08 1.70 13.37
C ARG A 58 6.42 3.19 13.32
N GLU A 59 7.20 3.63 12.33
CA GLU A 59 7.58 5.04 12.14
C GLU A 59 6.35 5.94 11.96
N ILE A 60 5.33 5.48 11.23
CA ILE A 60 4.06 6.22 11.06
C ILE A 60 3.28 6.30 12.38
N ARG A 61 3.23 5.21 13.16
CA ARG A 61 2.61 5.21 14.50
C ARG A 61 3.33 6.14 15.45
N GLU A 62 4.67 6.16 15.43
CA GLU A 62 5.50 7.02 16.28
C GLU A 62 5.32 8.52 15.99
N ILE A 63 4.97 8.89 14.75
CA ILE A 63 4.67 10.29 14.37
C ILE A 63 3.24 10.70 14.74
N SER A 64 2.34 9.75 14.94
CA SER A 64 0.95 10.03 15.28
C SER A 64 0.80 10.56 16.71
N LEU A 65 -0.04 11.58 16.90
CA LEU A 65 -0.46 12.02 18.23
C LEU A 65 -1.54 11.13 18.84
N ASP A 66 -2.16 10.30 18.00
CA ASP A 66 -3.22 9.37 18.37
C ASP A 66 -2.73 7.92 18.29
N ASP A 67 -3.27 7.05 19.14
CA ASP A 67 -3.12 5.61 18.95
C ASP A 67 -3.86 5.16 17.68
N ILE A 68 -3.11 4.62 16.72
CA ILE A 68 -3.62 4.19 15.42
C ILE A 68 -3.25 2.73 15.15
N GLY A 69 -4.22 1.95 14.67
CA GLY A 69 -4.04 0.55 14.28
C GLY A 69 -3.30 0.34 12.95
N PHE A 70 -2.50 1.31 12.50
CA PHE A 70 -1.78 1.22 11.22
C PHE A 70 -0.68 0.16 11.32
N ASN A 71 -0.70 -0.85 10.44
CA ASN A 71 0.17 -2.03 10.53
C ASN A 71 0.88 -2.35 9.21
N GLN A 72 1.77 -3.35 9.22
CA GLN A 72 2.57 -3.75 8.06
C GLN A 72 1.74 -4.14 6.83
N SER A 73 0.58 -4.77 7.04
CA SER A 73 -0.31 -5.13 5.94
C SER A 73 -0.93 -3.89 5.28
N MET A 74 -1.18 -2.83 6.05
CA MET A 74 -1.64 -1.54 5.49
C MET A 74 -0.55 -0.87 4.64
N VAL A 75 0.72 -0.96 5.05
CA VAL A 75 1.85 -0.48 4.22
C VAL A 75 1.87 -1.18 2.87
N SER A 76 1.76 -2.51 2.87
CA SER A 76 1.71 -3.30 1.62
C SER A 76 0.52 -2.91 0.75
N ARG A 77 -0.68 -2.77 1.34
CA ARG A 77 -1.89 -2.42 0.59
C ARG A 77 -1.78 -1.04 -0.04
N MET A 78 -1.26 -0.04 0.68
CA MET A 78 -1.07 1.30 0.15
C MET A 78 -0.03 1.32 -0.97
N TYR A 79 1.13 0.68 -0.77
CA TYR A 79 2.19 0.62 -1.79
C TYR A 79 1.71 0.01 -3.11
N ASN A 80 0.81 -0.98 -3.03
CA ASN A 80 0.25 -1.67 -4.19
C ASN A 80 -1.06 -1.07 -4.72
N ASN A 81 -1.46 0.13 -4.27
CA ASN A 81 -2.73 0.78 -4.66
C ASN A 81 -3.96 -0.11 -4.43
N ILE A 82 -3.97 -0.89 -3.35
CA ILE A 82 -5.06 -1.81 -2.99
C ILE A 82 -6.05 -1.12 -2.06
N ASP A 83 -5.55 -0.38 -1.07
CA ASP A 83 -6.36 0.22 -0.02
C ASP A 83 -5.68 1.43 0.62
N ILE A 84 -6.47 2.28 1.26
CA ILE A 84 -6.05 3.45 2.02
C ILE A 84 -6.94 3.61 3.27
N PRO A 85 -6.37 3.96 4.45
CA PRO A 85 -7.16 4.25 5.63
C PRO A 85 -8.20 5.36 5.39
N LYS A 86 -9.40 5.20 5.95
CA LYS A 86 -10.46 6.23 5.88
C LYS A 86 -10.50 7.15 7.09
N CYS A 87 -9.76 6.82 8.15
CA CYS A 87 -9.73 7.61 9.38
C CYS A 87 -8.81 8.82 9.20
N ASP A 88 -9.33 10.02 9.47
CA ASP A 88 -8.57 11.27 9.34
C ASP A 88 -7.30 11.29 10.18
N LYS A 89 -7.34 10.72 11.39
CA LYS A 89 -6.17 10.62 12.29
C LYS A 89 -5.03 9.82 11.64
N THR A 90 -5.36 8.64 11.12
CA THR A 90 -4.40 7.78 10.41
C THR A 90 -3.89 8.44 9.13
N LEU A 91 -4.77 9.08 8.36
CA LEU A 91 -4.38 9.82 7.15
C LEU A 91 -3.45 10.99 7.47
N THR A 92 -3.67 11.67 8.59
CA THR A 92 -2.83 12.78 9.07
C THR A 92 -1.44 12.27 9.45
N ALA A 93 -1.36 11.16 10.22
CA ALA A 93 -0.09 10.54 10.57
C ALA A 93 0.72 10.12 9.32
N ILE A 94 0.05 9.52 8.33
CA ILE A 94 0.67 9.14 7.05
C ILE A 94 1.20 10.39 6.33
N LYS A 95 0.41 11.44 6.19
CA LYS A 95 0.83 12.69 5.51
C LYS A 95 2.02 13.34 6.22
N ASN A 96 1.99 13.39 7.56
CA ASN A 96 3.10 13.94 8.34
C ASN A 96 4.38 13.13 8.13
N TRP A 97 4.26 11.80 8.10
CA TRP A 97 5.39 10.92 7.79
C TRP A 97 5.91 11.15 6.36
N ILE A 98 5.04 11.21 5.36
CA ILE A 98 5.42 11.52 3.96
C ILE A 98 6.16 12.85 3.88
N ASN A 99 5.61 13.92 4.46
CA ASN A 99 6.23 15.25 4.43
C ASN A 99 7.63 15.24 5.06
N LYS A 100 7.79 14.57 6.20
CA LYS A 100 9.09 14.43 6.88
C LYS A 100 10.12 13.69 6.01
N GLU A 101 9.69 12.65 5.30
CA GLU A 101 10.57 11.90 4.40
C GLU A 101 10.90 12.67 3.11
N LEU A 102 9.94 13.45 2.58
CA LEU A 102 10.18 14.36 1.45
C LEU A 102 11.23 15.41 1.83
N GLU A 103 11.10 16.05 2.99
CA GLU A 103 12.12 16.99 3.48
C GLU A 103 13.50 16.35 3.64
N ARG A 104 13.57 15.07 4.04
CA ARG A 104 14.83 14.33 4.13
C ARG A 104 15.41 14.06 2.74
N LYS A 105 14.57 13.65 1.80
CA LYS A 105 14.97 13.40 0.40
C LYS A 105 15.50 14.67 -0.25
N ASP A 106 14.78 15.78 -0.14
CA ASP A 106 15.18 17.06 -0.71
C ASP A 106 16.51 17.55 -0.12
N LYS A 107 16.72 17.39 1.19
CA LYS A 107 18.01 17.72 1.82
C LYS A 107 19.16 16.85 1.31
N HIS A 108 18.91 15.57 1.07
CA HIS A 108 19.92 14.66 0.52
C HIS A 108 20.26 15.00 -0.93
N GLU A 109 19.27 15.34 -1.76
CA GLU A 109 19.49 15.71 -3.17
C GLU A 109 20.18 17.08 -3.33
N ASN A 110 20.10 17.97 -2.33
CA ASN A 110 20.79 19.27 -2.33
C ASN A 110 22.21 19.24 -1.71
N LEU A 111 22.68 18.08 -1.25
CA LEU A 111 24.01 17.88 -0.69
C LEU A 111 24.99 17.20 -1.65
N ASP A 112 24.47 16.65 -2.76
CA ASP A 112 25.23 16.11 -3.89
C ASP A 112 25.38 17.17 -5.00
#